data_AF-A0A6J4XYY4-F1
#
_entry.id   AF-A0A6J4XYY4-F1
#
_cell.length_a   1.000
_cell.length_b   1.000
_cell.length_c   1.000
_cell.angle_alpha   90.00
_cell.angle_beta   90.00
_cell.angle_gamma   90.00
#
_symmetry.space_group_name_H-M   'P 1'
#
loop_
_entity.id
_entity.type
_entity.pdbx_description
1 polymer ?
#
loop_
_entity_poly.entity_id
_entity_poly.type
_entity_poly.pdbx_seq_one_letter_code
_entity_poly.pdbx_strand_id
1 'polypeptide(L)'
;MPYLMIHDIRQEYLNLNLARYRLTFDDGLFSQYYYYPLYNDHPEKLTFFIATSFVRPGQARSMFTGEYIPYLKPKKYMYRSFIKQQFDHFMTIEEVQELAAKPNVQIGVHSHLHDVILTRTHPRKRKPLSKWKLERFQNSPEIGRRDLSIRSKIAFQGFHFQEGLLSRRSSSEWEDYIRYDTEHCLKWVADNLGFTPELYCFPFNEHNEKLIAILKSFGLNKFFGARPGKNTQVLGRLDIDSLVAD
;
A
#
# COMPACT_ATOMS: atom_id res chain seq x y z
N MET A 1 19.19 11.68 -0.64
CA MET A 1 17.87 12.27 -0.89
C MET A 1 16.81 11.44 -0.14
N PRO A 2 15.95 12.05 0.69
CA PRO A 2 14.90 11.32 1.41
C PRO A 2 13.82 10.79 0.47
N TYR A 3 13.16 9.70 0.84
CA TYR A 3 12.00 9.20 0.14
C TYR A 3 10.72 9.87 0.64
N LEU A 4 9.82 10.20 -0.28
CA LEU A 4 8.52 10.80 -0.02
C LEU A 4 7.42 9.86 -0.51
N MET A 5 6.52 9.50 0.38
CA MET A 5 5.38 8.62 0.15
C MET A 5 4.15 9.46 -0.19
N ILE A 6 3.51 9.10 -1.29
CA ILE A 6 2.31 9.74 -1.83
C ILE A 6 1.27 8.63 -1.99
N HIS A 7 0.10 8.77 -1.37
CA HIS A 7 -1.02 7.85 -1.62
C HIS A 7 -1.84 8.39 -2.79
N ASP A 8 -2.75 9.32 -2.51
CA ASP A 8 -3.53 10.01 -3.54
C ASP A 8 -2.92 11.39 -3.81
N ILE A 9 -3.04 11.90 -5.04
CA ILE A 9 -2.46 13.18 -5.46
C ILE A 9 -3.51 14.28 -5.38
N ARG A 10 -3.16 15.38 -4.70
CA ARG A 10 -3.95 16.62 -4.68
C ARG A 10 -3.14 17.80 -5.20
N GLN A 11 -3.85 18.82 -5.68
CA GLN A 11 -3.28 19.96 -6.40
C GLN A 11 -2.18 20.67 -5.61
N GLU A 12 -2.33 20.79 -4.29
CA GLU A 12 -1.40 21.48 -3.41
C GLU A 12 0.01 20.87 -3.44
N TYR A 13 0.13 19.57 -3.73
CA TYR A 13 1.42 18.90 -3.83
C TYR A 13 2.26 19.37 -5.02
N LEU A 14 1.61 19.86 -6.07
CA LEU A 14 2.27 20.33 -7.28
C LEU A 14 3.03 21.64 -7.06
N ASN A 15 2.71 22.36 -5.98
CA ASN A 15 3.41 23.59 -5.57
C ASN A 15 4.65 23.31 -4.70
N LEU A 16 4.89 22.06 -4.32
CA LEU A 16 6.05 21.68 -3.52
C LEU A 16 7.31 21.51 -4.40
N ASN A 17 8.48 21.81 -3.85
CA ASN A 17 9.75 21.49 -4.50
C ASN A 17 10.08 19.99 -4.37
N LEU A 18 9.41 19.18 -5.18
CA LEU A 18 9.49 17.71 -5.14
C LEU A 18 10.81 17.15 -5.69
N ALA A 19 11.55 17.92 -6.50
CA ALA A 19 12.86 17.53 -7.05
C ALA A 19 13.93 17.22 -5.98
N ARG A 20 13.68 17.61 -4.71
CA ARG A 20 14.54 17.31 -3.56
C ARG A 20 14.25 15.94 -2.91
N TYR A 21 13.33 15.15 -3.47
CA TYR A 21 12.86 13.89 -2.91
C TYR A 21 12.88 12.76 -3.95
N ARG A 22 12.98 11.53 -3.46
CA ARG A 22 12.68 10.33 -4.25
C ARG A 22 11.21 9.96 -4.05
N LEU A 23 10.42 10.06 -5.10
CA LEU A 23 8.97 9.90 -5.00
C LEU A 23 8.57 8.42 -5.04
N THR A 24 7.74 8.03 -4.08
CA THR A 24 7.12 6.71 -4.01
C THR A 24 5.60 6.88 -3.94
N PHE A 25 4.87 6.09 -4.72
CA PHE A 25 3.42 6.14 -4.83
C PHE A 25 2.83 4.81 -4.37
N ASP A 26 2.00 4.80 -3.34
CA ASP A 26 1.48 3.56 -2.73
C ASP A 26 0.06 3.24 -3.20
N ASP A 27 -0.35 1.98 -3.06
CA ASP A 27 -1.69 1.43 -3.33
C ASP A 27 -2.10 1.31 -4.80
N GLY A 28 -1.51 2.07 -5.72
CA GLY A 28 -1.83 2.01 -7.15
C GLY A 28 -3.10 2.78 -7.53
N LEU A 29 -3.29 3.99 -7.00
CA LEU A 29 -4.45 4.83 -7.24
C LEU A 29 -4.43 5.47 -8.65
N PHE A 30 -5.62 5.65 -9.24
CA PHE A 30 -5.79 6.26 -10.55
C PHE A 30 -5.18 7.67 -10.63
N SER A 31 -5.24 8.45 -9.54
CA SER A 31 -4.64 9.80 -9.53
C SER A 31 -3.17 9.79 -9.92
N GLN A 32 -2.45 8.71 -9.59
CA GLN A 32 -1.02 8.58 -9.82
C GLN A 32 -0.71 8.41 -11.31
N TYR A 33 -1.52 7.60 -12.00
CA TYR A 33 -1.51 7.51 -13.47
C TYR A 33 -1.95 8.83 -14.10
N TYR A 34 -3.08 9.37 -13.63
CA TYR A 34 -3.68 10.58 -14.18
C TYR A 34 -2.70 11.74 -14.18
N TYR A 35 -2.04 12.02 -13.06
CA TYR A 35 -1.11 13.15 -12.95
C TYR A 35 0.33 12.84 -13.38
N TYR A 36 0.64 11.63 -13.86
CA TYR A 36 1.99 11.27 -14.32
C TYR A 36 2.66 12.29 -15.24
N PRO A 37 1.97 12.91 -16.23
CA PRO A 37 2.60 13.90 -17.11
C PRO A 37 3.25 15.08 -16.36
N LEU A 38 2.73 15.44 -15.18
CA LEU A 38 3.28 16.51 -14.34
C LEU A 38 4.57 16.12 -13.60
N TYR A 39 4.90 14.83 -13.58
CA TYR A 39 6.08 14.27 -12.94
C TYR A 39 7.08 13.66 -13.94
N ASN A 40 6.78 13.68 -15.24
CA ASN A 40 7.60 13.01 -16.26
C ASN A 40 9.06 13.50 -16.25
N ASP A 41 9.27 14.78 -15.97
CA ASP A 41 10.60 15.40 -15.98
C ASP A 41 11.28 15.37 -14.59
N HIS A 42 10.74 14.60 -13.65
CA HIS A 42 11.35 14.45 -12.33
C HIS A 42 12.75 13.83 -12.44
N PRO A 43 13.77 14.37 -11.76
CA PRO A 43 15.18 13.97 -11.96
C PRO A 43 15.51 12.54 -11.51
N GLU A 44 14.73 11.99 -10.58
CA GLU A 44 14.88 10.61 -10.11
C GLU A 44 13.74 9.73 -10.62
N LYS A 45 13.98 8.41 -10.71
CA LYS A 45 12.92 7.44 -11.03
C LYS A 45 11.74 7.53 -10.05
N LEU A 46 10.54 7.56 -10.61
CA LEU A 46 9.28 7.46 -9.89
C LEU A 46 8.99 5.99 -9.53
N THR A 47 8.73 5.71 -8.26
CA THR A 47 8.52 4.33 -7.77
C THR A 47 7.06 4.10 -7.42
N PHE A 48 6.38 3.18 -8.08
CA PHE A 48 4.98 2.88 -7.81
C PHE A 48 4.87 1.51 -7.13
N PHE A 49 4.22 1.44 -5.99
CA PHE A 49 3.97 0.23 -5.23
C PHE A 49 2.52 -0.20 -5.39
N ILE A 50 2.30 -1.30 -6.10
CA ILE A 50 0.97 -1.72 -6.50
C ILE A 50 0.40 -2.73 -5.51
N ALA A 51 -0.78 -2.43 -4.94
CA ALA A 51 -1.60 -3.40 -4.23
C ALA A 51 -2.38 -4.24 -5.25
N THR A 52 -1.83 -5.38 -5.64
CA THR A 52 -2.18 -6.00 -6.94
C THR A 52 -3.62 -6.52 -7.03
N SER A 53 -4.29 -6.84 -5.92
CA SER A 53 -5.72 -7.23 -5.96
C SER A 53 -6.68 -6.05 -6.16
N PHE A 54 -6.20 -4.81 -6.02
CA PHE A 54 -7.02 -3.61 -6.17
C PHE A 54 -7.09 -3.12 -7.61
N VAL A 55 -6.07 -3.43 -8.41
CA VAL A 55 -6.02 -3.13 -9.85
C VAL A 55 -6.94 -4.09 -10.61
N ARG A 56 -7.81 -3.54 -11.46
CA ARG A 56 -8.81 -4.30 -12.22
C ARG A 56 -8.51 -4.30 -13.72
N PRO A 57 -8.89 -5.35 -14.46
CA PRO A 57 -8.90 -5.28 -15.92
C PRO A 57 -9.74 -4.10 -16.40
N GLY A 58 -9.27 -3.41 -17.43
CA GLY A 58 -9.96 -2.24 -17.99
C GLY A 58 -9.04 -1.47 -18.92
N GLN A 59 -9.66 -0.67 -19.80
CA GLN A 59 -8.92 0.19 -20.72
C GLN A 59 -8.18 1.30 -19.96
N ALA A 60 -7.09 1.79 -20.52
CA ALA A 60 -6.45 3.00 -20.01
C ALA A 60 -7.38 4.21 -20.13
N ARG A 61 -7.57 4.95 -19.03
CA ARG A 61 -8.24 6.26 -19.05
C ARG A 61 -7.25 7.33 -19.48
N SER A 62 -7.73 8.53 -19.79
CA SER A 62 -6.86 9.65 -20.14
C SER A 62 -6.02 10.14 -18.96
N MET A 63 -4.77 10.53 -19.21
CA MET A 63 -3.96 11.30 -18.26
C MET A 63 -4.41 12.78 -18.19
N PHE A 64 -3.75 13.56 -17.35
CA PHE A 64 -4.05 14.96 -17.07
C PHE A 64 -4.06 15.83 -18.35
N THR A 65 -5.20 16.48 -18.58
CA THR A 65 -5.43 17.40 -19.71
C THR A 65 -5.65 18.85 -19.26
N GLY A 66 -5.43 19.16 -17.98
CA GLY A 66 -5.66 20.50 -17.39
C GLY A 66 -6.72 20.53 -16.29
N GLU A 67 -7.49 19.44 -16.09
CA GLU A 67 -8.55 19.37 -15.08
C GLU A 67 -8.09 18.62 -13.82
N TYR A 68 -8.37 19.17 -12.64
CA TYR A 68 -8.06 18.52 -11.38
C TYR A 68 -9.19 17.58 -10.95
N ILE A 69 -8.84 16.33 -10.63
CA ILE A 69 -9.77 15.35 -10.08
C ILE A 69 -9.87 15.43 -8.55
N PRO A 70 -11.01 15.04 -7.94
CA PRO A 70 -11.19 15.12 -6.49
C PRO A 70 -10.24 14.22 -5.70
N TYR A 71 -9.60 14.80 -4.68
CA TYR A 71 -8.75 14.06 -3.73
C TYR A 71 -9.55 13.08 -2.86
N LEU A 72 -9.02 11.86 -2.72
CA LEU A 72 -9.51 10.76 -1.93
C LEU A 72 -8.56 10.44 -0.78
N LYS A 73 -8.95 10.84 0.43
CA LYS A 73 -8.23 10.44 1.66
C LYS A 73 -8.16 8.91 1.79
N PRO A 74 -7.08 8.34 2.36
CA PRO A 74 -6.93 6.90 2.63
C PRO A 74 -8.13 6.24 3.30
N LYS A 75 -8.70 6.87 4.32
CA LYS A 75 -9.90 6.34 4.99
C LYS A 75 -11.13 6.22 4.07
N LYS A 76 -11.23 7.03 3.02
CA LYS A 76 -12.38 7.09 2.10
C LYS A 76 -12.23 6.04 1.00
N TYR A 77 -11.08 5.98 0.32
CA TYR A 77 -10.91 4.97 -0.72
C TYR A 77 -10.90 3.56 -0.13
N MET A 78 -10.22 3.34 1.01
CA MET A 78 -10.25 2.03 1.70
C MET A 78 -11.66 1.60 2.13
N TYR A 79 -12.53 2.56 2.49
CA TYR A 79 -13.94 2.25 2.75
C TYR A 79 -14.66 1.76 1.48
N ARG A 80 -14.44 2.44 0.35
CA ARG A 80 -15.01 2.05 -0.94
C ARG A 80 -14.53 0.65 -1.35
N SER A 81 -13.23 0.36 -1.21
CA SER A 81 -12.66 -0.93 -1.60
C SER A 81 -13.10 -2.06 -0.67
N PHE A 82 -12.85 -1.94 0.64
CA PHE A 82 -13.08 -3.06 1.57
C PHE A 82 -14.53 -3.28 1.98
N ILE A 83 -15.35 -2.23 1.99
CA ILE A 83 -16.74 -2.31 2.45
C ILE A 83 -17.71 -2.26 1.27
N LYS A 84 -17.48 -1.37 0.30
CA LYS A 84 -18.39 -1.22 -0.85
C LYS A 84 -17.98 -2.05 -2.07
N GLN A 85 -16.83 -2.73 -2.04
CA GLN A 85 -16.31 -3.51 -3.17
C GLN A 85 -16.20 -2.70 -4.47
N GLN A 86 -15.89 -1.41 -4.35
CA GLN A 86 -15.68 -0.49 -5.47
C GLN A 86 -14.18 -0.24 -5.65
N PHE A 87 -13.67 -0.38 -6.87
CA PHE A 87 -12.23 -0.30 -7.19
C PHE A 87 -11.91 0.69 -8.33
N ASP A 88 -12.89 1.45 -8.79
CA ASP A 88 -12.81 2.46 -9.86
C ASP A 88 -11.78 3.59 -9.61
N HIS A 89 -11.35 3.77 -8.37
CA HIS A 89 -10.35 4.76 -7.97
C HIS A 89 -8.91 4.22 -7.98
N PHE A 90 -8.73 2.92 -8.21
CA PHE A 90 -7.42 2.35 -8.51
C PHE A 90 -7.16 2.38 -10.00
N MET A 91 -5.90 2.19 -10.38
CA MET A 91 -5.52 2.01 -11.77
C MET A 91 -6.17 0.75 -12.37
N THR A 92 -6.32 0.75 -13.70
CA THR A 92 -6.56 -0.45 -14.48
C THR A 92 -5.25 -1.17 -14.79
N ILE A 93 -5.32 -2.41 -15.27
CA ILE A 93 -4.12 -3.16 -15.72
C ILE A 93 -3.38 -2.39 -16.83
N GLU A 94 -4.11 -1.87 -17.82
CA GLU A 94 -3.50 -1.11 -18.93
C GLU A 94 -2.79 0.17 -18.44
N GLU A 95 -3.35 0.86 -17.45
CA GLU A 95 -2.71 2.04 -16.85
C GLU A 95 -1.40 1.70 -16.14
N VAL A 96 -1.36 0.57 -15.41
CA VAL A 96 -0.11 0.11 -14.79
C VAL A 96 0.90 -0.32 -15.85
N GLN A 97 0.47 -0.98 -16.93
CA GLN A 97 1.32 -1.36 -18.06
C GLN A 97 1.91 -0.13 -18.76
N GLU A 98 1.09 0.88 -19.04
CA GLU A 98 1.54 2.13 -19.66
C GLU A 98 2.54 2.89 -18.77
N LEU A 99 2.31 2.94 -17.45
CA LEU A 99 3.28 3.51 -16.50
C LEU A 99 4.57 2.70 -16.47
N ALA A 100 4.48 1.37 -16.41
CA ALA A 100 5.65 0.49 -16.36
C ALA A 100 6.53 0.62 -17.61
N ALA A 101 5.95 0.98 -18.76
CA ALA A 101 6.67 1.23 -20.00
C ALA A 101 7.44 2.56 -20.02
N LYS A 102 7.22 3.46 -19.04
CA LYS A 102 7.91 4.77 -19.00
C LYS A 102 9.34 4.63 -18.50
N PRO A 103 10.33 5.30 -19.14
CA PRO A 103 11.75 5.13 -18.82
C PRO A 103 12.13 5.63 -17.42
N ASN A 104 11.37 6.60 -16.88
CA ASN A 104 11.58 7.17 -15.55
C ASN A 104 10.72 6.48 -14.46
N VAL A 105 10.06 5.36 -14.76
CA VAL A 105 9.21 4.63 -13.81
C VAL A 105 9.88 3.32 -13.40
N GLN A 106 9.67 2.94 -12.15
CA GLN A 106 9.91 1.58 -11.67
C GLN A 106 8.72 1.11 -10.82
N ILE A 107 8.41 -0.17 -10.93
CA ILE A 107 7.28 -0.79 -10.25
C ILE A 107 7.80 -1.71 -9.14
N GLY A 108 7.21 -1.57 -7.95
CA GLY A 108 7.32 -2.48 -6.83
C GLY A 108 5.94 -2.97 -6.40
N VAL A 109 5.92 -3.82 -5.38
CA VAL A 109 4.70 -4.44 -4.88
C VAL A 109 4.32 -3.95 -3.48
N HIS A 110 3.01 -3.92 -3.19
CA HIS A 110 2.45 -3.43 -1.93
C HIS A 110 1.49 -4.41 -1.26
N SER A 111 1.88 -5.70 -1.21
CA SER A 111 0.99 -6.85 -0.92
C SER A 111 -0.05 -7.09 -2.03
N HIS A 112 -0.55 -8.33 -2.11
CA HIS A 112 -1.68 -8.63 -2.98
C HIS A 112 -3.00 -8.16 -2.36
N LEU A 113 -3.35 -8.67 -1.17
CA LEU A 113 -4.65 -8.46 -0.52
C LEU A 113 -4.72 -7.18 0.32
N HIS A 114 -3.57 -6.64 0.74
CA HIS A 114 -3.45 -5.39 1.49
C HIS A 114 -4.36 -5.32 2.74
N ASP A 115 -4.50 -6.46 3.42
CA ASP A 115 -5.51 -6.70 4.44
C ASP A 115 -5.04 -6.36 5.88
N VAL A 116 -5.99 -6.29 6.81
CA VAL A 116 -5.79 -6.05 8.24
C VAL A 116 -6.28 -7.21 9.11
N ILE A 117 -5.75 -7.28 10.33
CA ILE A 117 -6.08 -8.29 11.32
C ILE A 117 -6.18 -7.68 12.72
N LEU A 118 -6.93 -8.33 13.60
CA LEU A 118 -6.94 -8.03 15.03
C LEU A 118 -5.67 -8.56 15.70
N THR A 119 -5.06 -7.76 16.57
CA THR A 119 -3.87 -8.16 17.35
C THR A 119 -3.77 -7.35 18.64
N ARG A 120 -3.07 -7.91 19.64
CA ARG A 120 -2.72 -7.23 20.90
C ARG A 120 -1.56 -6.24 20.75
N THR A 121 -0.94 -6.16 19.59
CA THR A 121 0.16 -5.21 19.35
C THR A 121 -0.37 -3.85 18.94
N HIS A 122 -0.33 -2.86 19.84
CA HIS A 122 -0.82 -1.51 19.55
C HIS A 122 0.16 -0.65 18.74
N PRO A 123 -0.34 0.32 17.94
CA PRO A 123 0.52 1.33 17.34
C PRO A 123 1.09 2.25 18.41
N ARG A 124 2.29 2.79 18.18
CA ARG A 124 2.96 3.73 19.12
C ARG A 124 2.09 4.96 19.42
N LYS A 125 1.39 5.48 18.42
CA LYS A 125 0.40 6.56 18.56
C LYS A 125 -0.99 5.96 18.35
N ARG A 126 -1.81 5.91 19.41
CA ARG A 126 -3.21 5.50 19.32
C ARG A 126 -3.99 6.61 18.61
N LYS A 127 -4.38 6.37 17.36
CA LYS A 127 -5.31 7.21 16.59
C LYS A 127 -6.69 6.55 16.61
N PRO A 128 -7.79 7.32 16.49
CA PRO A 128 -9.12 6.75 16.29
C PRO A 128 -9.12 5.79 15.10
N LEU A 129 -9.80 4.66 15.24
CA LEU A 129 -9.96 3.69 14.15
C LEU A 129 -10.80 4.31 13.03
N SER A 130 -10.41 4.06 11.78
CA SER A 130 -11.21 4.45 10.63
C SER A 130 -12.48 3.61 10.55
N LYS A 131 -13.57 4.21 10.05
CA LYS A 131 -14.87 3.55 9.87
C LYS A 131 -14.76 2.21 9.11
N TRP A 132 -13.95 2.14 8.06
CA TRP A 132 -13.76 0.91 7.29
C TRP A 132 -13.12 -0.22 8.10
N LYS A 133 -12.21 0.10 9.03
CA LYS A 133 -11.58 -0.90 9.90
C LYS A 133 -12.60 -1.48 10.86
N LEU A 134 -13.45 -0.63 11.45
CA LEU A 134 -14.51 -1.07 12.35
C LEU A 134 -15.54 -1.95 11.62
N GLU A 135 -16.04 -1.50 10.47
CA GLU A 135 -17.03 -2.27 9.68
C GLU A 135 -16.46 -3.57 9.13
N ARG A 136 -15.17 -3.61 8.78
CA ARG A 136 -14.49 -4.86 8.37
C ARG A 136 -14.53 -5.94 9.44
N PHE A 137 -14.60 -5.56 10.71
CA PHE A 137 -14.79 -6.46 11.85
C PHE A 137 -16.19 -6.30 12.48
N GLN A 138 -17.19 -5.95 11.66
CA GLN A 138 -18.62 -5.90 12.03
C GLN A 138 -18.92 -5.00 13.24
N ASN A 139 -18.12 -3.94 13.44
CA ASN A 139 -18.19 -3.07 14.63
C ASN A 139 -18.13 -3.85 15.95
N SER A 140 -17.36 -4.94 15.98
CA SER A 140 -17.34 -5.85 17.12
C SER A 140 -16.91 -5.15 18.41
N PRO A 141 -17.72 -5.22 19.50
CA PRO A 141 -17.36 -4.66 20.79
C PRO A 141 -16.16 -5.36 21.43
N GLU A 142 -15.82 -6.58 20.97
CA GLU A 142 -14.68 -7.37 21.44
C GLU A 142 -13.35 -6.65 21.19
N ILE A 143 -13.28 -5.77 20.19
CA ILE A 143 -12.09 -4.97 19.91
C ILE A 143 -11.73 -4.09 21.11
N GLY A 144 -12.73 -3.40 21.67
CA GLY A 144 -12.54 -2.56 22.86
C GLY A 144 -12.41 -3.40 24.13
N ARG A 145 -13.28 -4.40 24.31
CA ARG A 145 -13.32 -5.23 25.53
C ARG A 145 -12.03 -6.00 25.78
N ARG A 146 -11.35 -6.45 24.72
CA ARG A 146 -10.13 -7.28 24.82
C ARG A 146 -8.84 -6.50 24.55
N ASP A 147 -8.89 -5.16 24.57
CA ASP A 147 -7.78 -4.25 24.23
C ASP A 147 -7.05 -4.70 22.95
N LEU A 148 -7.81 -4.87 21.87
CA LEU A 148 -7.27 -5.25 20.57
C LEU A 148 -7.05 -4.01 19.69
N SER A 149 -6.19 -4.17 18.70
CA SER A 149 -5.94 -3.17 17.66
C SER A 149 -6.03 -3.81 16.27
N ILE A 150 -6.25 -2.99 15.25
CA ILE A 150 -6.35 -3.42 13.86
C ILE A 150 -5.07 -3.01 13.11
N ARG A 151 -4.27 -3.99 12.72
CA ARG A 151 -2.93 -3.85 12.14
C ARG A 151 -2.82 -4.63 10.82
N SER A 152 -1.71 -4.49 10.10
CA SER A 152 -1.38 -5.23 8.89
C SER A 152 -1.47 -6.75 9.10
N LYS A 153 -2.29 -7.44 8.30
CA LYS A 153 -2.47 -8.90 8.39
C LYS A 153 -1.24 -9.68 7.99
N ILE A 154 -0.42 -9.11 7.09
CA ILE A 154 0.82 -9.72 6.66
C ILE A 154 1.94 -9.50 7.70
N ALA A 155 1.93 -8.37 8.42
CA ALA A 155 2.96 -8.06 9.41
C ALA A 155 2.70 -8.62 10.81
N PHE A 156 1.48 -9.09 11.10
CA PHE A 156 1.14 -9.62 12.42
C PHE A 156 0.37 -10.93 12.32
N GLN A 157 0.76 -11.90 13.16
CA GLN A 157 0.07 -13.18 13.30
C GLN A 157 -1.41 -12.97 13.62
N GLY A 158 -1.72 -12.22 14.67
CA GLY A 158 -3.08 -11.77 14.98
C GLY A 158 -4.08 -12.89 15.30
N PHE A 159 -5.36 -12.55 15.18
CA PHE A 159 -6.50 -13.41 15.47
C PHE A 159 -7.44 -13.47 14.26
N HIS A 160 -7.96 -14.64 13.96
CA HIS A 160 -9.16 -14.76 13.15
C HIS A 160 -10.34 -14.24 13.95
N PHE A 161 -11.28 -13.63 13.23
CA PHE A 161 -12.55 -13.16 13.79
C PHE A 161 -13.67 -13.66 12.90
N GLN A 162 -14.44 -14.61 13.40
CA GLN A 162 -15.58 -15.20 12.70
C GLN A 162 -16.71 -15.39 13.70
N GLU A 163 -17.91 -14.93 13.34
CA GLU A 163 -19.13 -15.11 14.16
C GLU A 163 -18.97 -14.66 15.63
N GLY A 164 -18.21 -13.58 15.85
CA GLY A 164 -17.95 -13.06 17.20
C GLY A 164 -16.84 -13.80 17.97
N LEU A 165 -16.33 -14.91 17.45
CA LEU A 165 -15.26 -15.70 18.07
C LEU A 165 -13.89 -15.26 17.58
N LEU A 166 -12.95 -15.17 18.54
CA LEU A 166 -11.55 -14.86 18.29
C LEU A 166 -10.71 -16.12 18.49
N SER A 167 -10.08 -16.60 17.43
CA SER A 167 -9.07 -17.67 17.50
C SER A 167 -7.71 -17.12 17.10
N ARG A 168 -6.69 -17.42 17.90
CA ARG A 168 -5.33 -16.97 17.59
C ARG A 168 -4.82 -17.77 16.40
N ARG A 169 -4.29 -17.08 15.38
CA ARG A 169 -3.59 -17.74 14.28
C ARG A 169 -2.39 -18.48 14.80
N SER A 170 -2.12 -19.68 14.32
CA SER A 170 -0.85 -20.37 14.53
C SER A 170 0.29 -19.64 13.80
N SER A 171 1.54 -20.01 14.09
CA SER A 171 2.66 -19.42 13.35
C SER A 171 2.64 -19.87 11.89
N SER A 172 2.29 -21.12 11.61
CA SER A 172 2.23 -21.64 10.24
C SER A 172 1.15 -20.94 9.44
N GLU A 173 -0.06 -20.79 9.97
CA GLU A 173 -1.15 -20.04 9.31
C GLU A 173 -0.77 -18.58 9.00
N TRP A 174 0.11 -17.99 9.81
CA TRP A 174 0.64 -16.68 9.53
C TRP A 174 1.64 -16.67 8.39
N GLU A 175 2.62 -17.55 8.42
CA GLU A 175 3.61 -17.66 7.37
C GLU A 175 3.00 -18.09 6.03
N ASP A 176 2.04 -19.01 6.04
CA ASP A 176 1.35 -19.48 4.84
C ASP A 176 0.56 -18.36 4.19
N TYR A 177 -0.06 -17.48 4.98
CA TYR A 177 -0.67 -16.27 4.45
C TYR A 177 0.35 -15.31 3.83
N ILE A 178 1.53 -15.14 4.45
CA ILE A 178 2.59 -14.30 3.87
C ILE A 178 3.01 -14.87 2.51
N ARG A 179 3.24 -16.18 2.43
CA ARG A 179 3.61 -16.87 1.17
C ARG A 179 2.51 -16.72 0.14
N TYR A 180 1.26 -17.05 0.49
CA TYR A 180 0.10 -16.93 -0.38
C TYR A 180 -0.06 -15.52 -0.97
N ASP A 181 -0.03 -14.49 -0.11
CA ASP A 181 -0.14 -13.09 -0.55
C ASP A 181 1.02 -12.70 -1.48
N THR A 182 2.24 -13.12 -1.13
CA THR A 182 3.44 -12.81 -1.92
C THR A 182 3.41 -13.52 -3.28
N GLU A 183 3.07 -14.80 -3.33
CA GLU A 183 2.94 -15.59 -4.56
C GLU A 183 1.93 -14.98 -5.52
N HIS A 184 0.74 -14.61 -5.03
CA HIS A 184 -0.27 -13.95 -5.85
C HIS A 184 0.20 -12.58 -6.33
N CYS A 185 0.95 -11.86 -5.50
CA CYS A 185 1.51 -10.58 -5.87
C CYS A 185 2.52 -10.71 -7.02
N LEU A 186 3.47 -11.64 -6.89
CA LEU A 186 4.50 -11.90 -7.90
C LEU A 186 3.91 -12.48 -9.17
N LYS A 187 2.96 -13.41 -9.05
CA LYS A 187 2.23 -13.96 -10.20
C LYS A 187 1.51 -12.85 -10.96
N TRP A 188 0.83 -11.94 -10.26
CA TRP A 188 0.17 -10.82 -10.91
C TRP A 188 1.15 -9.94 -11.70
N VAL A 189 2.32 -9.64 -11.14
CA VAL A 189 3.34 -8.84 -11.84
C VAL A 189 3.90 -9.60 -13.05
N ALA A 190 4.20 -10.89 -12.91
CA ALA A 190 4.69 -11.71 -14.01
C ALA A 190 3.67 -11.79 -15.16
N ASP A 191 2.40 -12.08 -14.84
CA ASP A 191 1.34 -12.26 -15.83
C ASP A 191 0.99 -10.95 -16.55
N ASN A 192 1.03 -9.81 -15.86
CA ASN A 192 0.55 -8.54 -16.42
C ASN A 192 1.66 -7.61 -16.92
N LEU A 193 2.86 -7.69 -16.32
CA LEU A 193 3.97 -6.78 -16.63
C LEU A 193 5.22 -7.51 -17.16
N GLY A 194 5.27 -8.84 -17.11
CA GLY A 194 6.32 -9.63 -17.75
C GLY A 194 7.69 -9.60 -17.05
N PHE A 195 7.75 -9.21 -15.77
CA PHE A 195 8.98 -9.21 -14.99
C PHE A 195 8.75 -9.67 -13.54
N THR A 196 9.84 -9.87 -12.79
CA THR A 196 9.80 -10.16 -11.34
C THR A 196 10.23 -8.93 -10.55
N PRO A 197 9.39 -8.40 -9.63
CA PRO A 197 9.73 -7.22 -8.85
C PRO A 197 10.74 -7.55 -7.76
N GLU A 198 11.64 -6.62 -7.45
CA GLU A 198 12.59 -6.73 -6.33
C GLU A 198 12.23 -5.81 -5.15
N LEU A 199 11.34 -4.85 -5.39
CA LEU A 199 10.98 -3.79 -4.47
C LEU A 199 9.67 -4.12 -3.76
N TYR A 200 9.65 -4.05 -2.44
CA TYR A 200 8.46 -4.29 -1.63
C TYR A 200 8.21 -3.13 -0.66
N CYS A 201 7.00 -2.59 -0.67
CA CYS A 201 6.55 -1.61 0.30
C CYS A 201 5.60 -2.25 1.29
N PHE A 202 5.80 -2.02 2.59
CA PHE A 202 5.00 -2.65 3.63
C PHE A 202 3.62 -2.00 3.78
N PRO A 203 2.52 -2.76 3.69
CA PRO A 203 1.19 -2.25 4.00
C PRO A 203 1.15 -1.59 5.37
N PHE A 204 0.56 -0.40 5.42
CA PHE A 204 0.45 0.41 6.63
C PHE A 204 1.80 0.76 7.28
N ASN A 205 2.90 0.65 6.53
CA ASN A 205 4.28 0.84 7.01
C ASN A 205 4.70 -0.15 8.12
N GLU A 206 4.07 -1.32 8.20
CA GLU A 206 4.24 -2.28 9.27
C GLU A 206 5.00 -3.53 8.81
N HIS A 207 6.07 -3.87 9.55
CA HIS A 207 6.93 -5.00 9.23
C HIS A 207 7.58 -5.60 10.48
N ASN A 208 8.21 -6.76 10.30
CA ASN A 208 9.07 -7.40 11.28
C ASN A 208 10.10 -8.29 10.55
N GLU A 209 11.11 -8.77 11.27
CA GLU A 209 12.21 -9.56 10.69
C GLU A 209 11.74 -10.88 10.05
N LYS A 210 10.70 -11.51 10.59
CA LYS A 210 10.16 -12.77 10.05
C LYS A 210 9.48 -12.54 8.70
N LEU A 211 8.68 -11.49 8.59
CA LEU A 211 8.11 -11.07 7.31
C LEU A 211 9.21 -10.77 6.28
N ILE A 212 10.21 -9.98 6.66
CA ILE A 212 11.34 -9.63 5.78
C ILE A 212 12.08 -10.89 5.31
N ALA A 213 12.36 -11.83 6.21
CA ALA A 213 13.04 -13.08 5.87
C ALA A 213 12.25 -13.91 4.85
N ILE A 214 10.93 -14.00 4.99
CA ILE A 214 10.08 -14.70 4.03
C ILE A 214 10.06 -13.96 2.69
N LEU A 215 9.85 -12.63 2.66
CA LEU A 215 9.84 -11.87 1.42
C LEU A 215 11.17 -12.02 0.64
N LYS A 216 12.31 -12.07 1.34
CA LYS A 216 13.63 -12.32 0.74
C LYS A 216 13.73 -13.68 0.06
N SER A 217 13.09 -14.73 0.61
CA SER A 217 13.12 -16.04 -0.05
C SER A 217 12.38 -16.05 -1.39
N PHE A 218 11.60 -15.00 -1.68
CA PHE A 218 10.96 -14.78 -2.98
C PHE A 218 11.73 -13.80 -3.90
N GLY A 219 12.94 -13.37 -3.53
CA GLY A 219 13.76 -12.46 -4.34
C GLY A 219 13.53 -10.97 -4.09
N LEU A 220 12.61 -10.60 -3.20
CA LEU A 220 12.41 -9.20 -2.78
C LEU A 220 13.58 -8.78 -1.89
N ASN A 221 14.31 -7.72 -2.27
CA ASN A 221 15.58 -7.36 -1.65
C ASN A 221 15.64 -5.91 -1.15
N LYS A 222 14.69 -5.05 -1.56
CA LYS A 222 14.64 -3.64 -1.20
C LYS A 222 13.28 -3.30 -0.60
N PHE A 223 13.28 -2.88 0.66
CA PHE A 223 12.05 -2.73 1.43
C PHE A 223 11.76 -1.27 1.74
N PHE A 224 10.48 -0.91 1.84
CA PHE A 224 10.03 0.46 2.09
C PHE A 224 9.00 0.50 3.22
N GLY A 225 9.15 1.46 4.13
CA GLY A 225 8.23 1.69 5.24
C GLY A 225 8.41 3.08 5.85
N ALA A 226 7.73 3.37 6.95
CA ALA A 226 7.81 4.69 7.58
C ALA A 226 9.18 4.92 8.23
N ARG A 227 9.78 3.85 8.78
CA ARG A 227 11.09 3.91 9.45
C ARG A 227 11.91 2.66 9.13
N PRO A 228 13.23 2.81 8.98
CA PRO A 228 14.15 1.68 8.77
C PRO A 228 14.16 0.71 9.96
N GLY A 229 13.87 1.19 11.17
CA GLY A 229 14.03 0.38 12.39
C GLY A 229 15.50 0.00 12.59
N LYS A 230 15.77 -1.26 12.96
CA LYS A 230 17.13 -1.81 13.07
C LYS A 230 17.63 -2.43 11.76
N ASN A 231 16.75 -2.62 10.77
CA ASN A 231 17.07 -3.29 9.53
C ASN A 231 17.48 -2.26 8.48
N THR A 232 18.76 -2.26 8.10
CA THR A 232 19.34 -1.29 7.17
C THR A 232 18.81 -1.42 5.74
N GLN A 233 18.13 -2.52 5.40
CA GLN A 233 17.54 -2.75 4.08
C GLN A 233 16.12 -2.17 3.95
N VAL A 234 15.53 -1.72 5.06
CA VAL A 234 14.26 -1.00 5.03
C VAL A 234 14.54 0.48 4.87
N LEU A 235 14.05 1.07 3.79
CA LEU A 235 14.15 2.48 3.51
C LEU A 235 12.98 3.21 4.15
N GLY A 236 13.30 4.17 5.01
CA GLY A 236 12.32 5.06 5.64
C GLY A 236 11.79 6.11 4.66
N ARG A 237 10.52 6.44 4.79
CA ARG A 237 9.82 7.41 3.94
C ARG A 237 9.05 8.43 4.78
N LEU A 238 9.05 9.67 4.31
CA LEU A 238 8.23 10.74 4.84
C LEU A 238 6.87 10.73 4.15
N ASP A 239 5.80 11.02 4.87
CA ASP A 239 4.47 11.20 4.28
C ASP A 239 4.40 12.60 3.64
N ILE A 240 3.97 12.72 2.38
CA ILE A 240 3.83 14.01 1.71
C ILE A 240 2.88 14.96 2.46
N ASP A 241 1.90 14.41 3.17
CA ASP A 241 0.98 15.20 4.01
C ASP A 241 1.72 15.96 5.12
N SER A 242 2.95 15.58 5.49
CA SER A 242 3.76 16.32 6.45
C SER A 242 4.39 17.61 5.91
N LEU A 243 4.35 17.82 4.58
CA LEU A 243 4.93 18.98 3.90
C LEU A 243 3.91 20.07 3.59
N VAL A 244 2.63 19.79 3.81
CA VAL A 244 1.54 20.74 3.61
C VAL A 244 0.95 21.10 4.96
N ALA A 245 0.68 22.38 5.17
CA ALA A 245 -0.05 22.83 6.35
C ALA A 245 -1.49 22.27 6.29
N ASP A 246 -2.02 21.84 7.44
CA ASP A 246 -3.44 21.46 7.58
C ASP A 246 -4.36 22.65 7.31
#